data_AF-A0A2Z5QY48-F1
#
_entry.id   AF-A0A2Z5QY48-F1
#
_cell.length_a   1.000
_cell.length_b   1.000
_cell.length_c   1.000
_cell.angle_alpha   90.00
_cell.angle_beta   90.00
_cell.angle_gamma   90.00
#
_symmetry.space_group_name_H-M   'P 1'
#
loop_
_entity.id
_entity.type
_entity.pdbx_description
1 polymer ?
#
loop_
_entity_poly.entity_id
_entity_poly.type
_entity_poly.pdbx_seq_one_letter_code
_entity_poly.pdbx_strand_id
1 'polypeptide(L)'
;MVLPASVEADRLTRFTAAAAALQDAQVAARREAAEVLIGVADEWLADASVPRKQRLRQAQAAINALCMYIRSPFRLAKRYQRLTHGTVRRSWSAQKKRRLQASLEAFRAEAHLRGGILRAIAARLRTPDTVAPVSGGKTPQQHGGAPGSWSALTYDFSGAVFFYPVDFSGAYWGRRAVFEGCVFYGSADFSGGFFRRKARFAGCAWRGEVSFERCMFNRVADFSQGHYKGRLTGVFAPMLMRRGFTAQRIRIRLIIVAASTVGGPVLPITRTVLMRCLATASTAGMLCFRGPGTVAGRRWITAPMRGRRSCGSACMSGTPI
;
A
#
# COMPACT_ATOMS: atom_id res chain seq x y z
N MET A 1 37.96 -11.05 0.79
CA MET A 1 38.75 -9.81 0.68
C MET A 1 38.15 -8.80 1.63
N VAL A 2 38.93 -8.32 2.60
CA VAL A 2 38.57 -7.17 3.44
C VAL A 2 38.65 -5.94 2.53
N LEU A 3 37.62 -5.08 2.52
CA LEU A 3 37.68 -3.82 1.79
C LEU A 3 38.89 -3.00 2.30
N PRO A 4 39.58 -2.25 1.43
CA PRO A 4 40.54 -1.28 1.92
C PRO A 4 39.80 -0.27 2.80
N ALA A 5 40.34 -0.02 4.00
CA ALA A 5 39.72 0.83 5.03
C ALA A 5 39.33 2.23 4.51
N SER A 6 39.97 2.70 3.43
CA SER A 6 39.68 3.96 2.75
C SER A 6 38.29 4.02 2.13
N VAL A 7 37.77 2.93 1.56
CA VAL A 7 36.45 2.93 0.89
C VAL A 7 35.30 2.94 1.92
N GLU A 8 35.46 2.22 3.02
CA GLU A 8 34.49 2.27 4.13
C GLU A 8 34.49 3.65 4.80
N ALA A 9 35.67 4.23 5.02
CA ALA A 9 35.81 5.58 5.57
C ALA A 9 35.18 6.66 4.66
N ASP A 10 35.38 6.55 3.33
CA ASP A 10 34.76 7.47 2.35
C ASP A 10 33.22 7.40 2.38
N ARG A 11 32.64 6.19 2.31
CA ARG A 11 31.19 6.01 2.38
C ARG A 11 30.61 6.56 3.67
N LEU A 12 31.28 6.34 4.80
CA LEU A 12 30.85 6.86 6.09
C LEU A 12 30.92 8.39 6.14
N THR A 13 31.96 8.99 5.57
CA THR A 13 32.13 10.44 5.49
C THR A 13 31.04 11.09 4.62
N ARG A 14 30.76 10.51 3.44
CA ARG A 14 29.65 10.96 2.58
C ARG A 14 28.29 10.80 3.27
N PHE A 15 28.08 9.68 3.98
CA PHE A 15 26.87 9.46 4.76
C PHE A 15 26.66 10.52 5.84
N THR A 16 27.67 10.79 6.67
CA THR A 16 27.55 11.74 7.78
C THR A 16 27.33 13.17 7.29
N ALA A 17 28.09 13.60 6.27
CA ALA A 17 27.92 14.91 5.65
C ALA A 17 26.53 15.08 5.04
N ALA A 18 26.05 14.10 4.27
CA ALA A 18 24.73 14.16 3.66
C ALA A 18 23.60 14.10 4.71
N ALA A 19 23.73 13.27 5.75
CA ALA A 19 22.75 13.21 6.83
C ALA A 19 22.62 14.56 7.57
N ALA A 20 23.72 15.29 7.77
CA ALA A 20 23.69 16.63 8.33
C ALA A 20 23.06 17.64 7.36
N ALA A 21 23.42 17.59 6.07
CA ALA A 21 22.92 18.49 5.04
C ALA A 21 21.42 18.33 4.75
N LEU A 22 20.77 17.24 5.17
CA LEU A 22 19.30 17.12 5.14
C LEU A 22 18.58 18.14 6.04
N GLN A 23 19.28 18.80 6.97
CA GLN A 23 18.73 19.87 7.80
C GLN A 23 19.07 21.28 7.28
N ASP A 24 19.74 21.38 6.13
CA ASP A 24 20.12 22.67 5.55
C ASP A 24 18.88 23.53 5.24
N ALA A 25 18.99 24.84 5.34
CA ALA A 25 17.90 25.76 5.03
C ALA A 25 17.51 25.69 3.53
N GLN A 26 18.50 25.50 2.65
CA GLN A 26 18.35 25.47 1.21
C GLN A 26 17.85 24.11 0.72
N VAL A 27 16.75 24.13 -0.04
CA VAL A 27 16.16 22.90 -0.60
C VAL A 27 17.14 22.21 -1.57
N ALA A 28 17.99 22.97 -2.26
CA ALA A 28 19.01 22.43 -3.17
C ALA A 28 20.03 21.55 -2.43
N ALA A 29 20.60 22.04 -1.34
CA ALA A 29 21.52 21.27 -0.49
C ALA A 29 20.87 20.01 0.09
N ARG A 30 19.62 20.12 0.56
CA ARG A 30 18.85 18.95 1.04
C ARG A 30 18.59 17.92 -0.06
N ARG A 31 18.39 18.37 -1.30
CA ARG A 31 18.21 17.49 -2.46
C ARG A 31 19.49 16.74 -2.80
N GLU A 32 20.62 17.43 -2.88
CA GLU A 32 21.91 16.81 -3.13
C GLU A 32 22.26 15.81 -2.03
N ALA A 33 22.03 16.18 -0.77
CA ALA A 33 22.18 15.29 0.37
C ALA A 33 21.32 14.01 0.25
N ALA A 34 20.07 14.13 -0.19
CA ALA A 34 19.20 12.98 -0.40
C ALA A 34 19.75 12.04 -1.50
N GLU A 35 20.22 12.59 -2.62
CA GLU A 35 20.83 11.79 -3.70
C GLU A 35 22.11 11.08 -3.23
N VAL A 36 22.95 11.73 -2.44
CA VAL A 36 24.14 11.10 -1.84
C VAL A 36 23.76 9.93 -0.93
N LEU A 37 22.75 10.10 -0.06
CA LEU A 37 22.28 9.01 0.82
C LEU A 37 21.69 7.84 0.02
N ILE A 38 20.98 8.12 -1.07
CA ILE A 38 20.48 7.09 -1.98
C ILE A 38 21.65 6.33 -2.62
N GLY A 39 22.65 7.04 -3.15
CA GLY A 39 23.84 6.42 -3.74
C GLY A 39 24.64 5.58 -2.75
N VAL A 40 24.88 6.11 -1.54
CA VAL A 40 25.56 5.37 -0.47
C VAL A 40 24.81 4.08 -0.11
N ALA A 41 23.47 4.11 -0.05
CA ALA A 41 22.68 2.91 0.20
C ALA A 41 22.83 1.88 -0.93
N ASP A 42 22.81 2.31 -2.19
CA ASP A 42 23.03 1.43 -3.34
C ASP A 42 24.42 0.80 -3.33
N GLU A 43 25.47 1.61 -3.11
CA GLU A 43 26.85 1.14 -3.01
C GLU A 43 27.00 0.08 -1.92
N TRP A 44 26.48 0.35 -0.71
CA TRP A 44 26.53 -0.61 0.39
C TRP A 44 25.83 -1.92 0.06
N LEU A 45 24.70 -1.89 -0.65
CA LEU A 45 23.97 -3.11 -1.00
C LEU A 45 24.65 -3.88 -2.13
N ALA A 46 25.25 -3.19 -3.10
CA ALA A 46 25.96 -3.78 -4.23
C ALA A 46 27.29 -4.42 -3.85
N ASP A 47 27.93 -3.97 -2.75
CA ASP A 47 29.28 -4.40 -2.39
C ASP A 47 29.37 -5.85 -1.88
N ALA A 48 29.58 -6.80 -2.79
CA ALA A 48 29.66 -8.22 -2.48
C ALA A 48 30.85 -8.59 -1.57
N SER A 49 31.86 -7.73 -1.44
CA SER A 49 33.03 -7.97 -0.59
C SER A 49 32.72 -7.81 0.91
N VAL A 50 31.64 -7.10 1.25
CA VAL A 50 31.22 -6.85 2.63
C VAL A 50 30.19 -7.89 3.09
N PRO A 51 30.30 -8.42 4.33
CA PRO A 51 29.30 -9.31 4.90
C PRO A 51 27.89 -8.72 4.81
N ARG A 52 26.93 -9.53 4.34
CA ARG A 52 25.54 -9.10 4.09
C ARG A 52 24.91 -8.37 5.28
N LYS A 53 25.19 -8.81 6.52
CA LYS A 53 24.68 -8.18 7.74
C LYS A 53 25.18 -6.73 7.90
N GLN A 54 26.43 -6.44 7.55
CA GLN A 54 27.01 -5.11 7.62
C GLN A 54 26.46 -4.22 6.51
N ARG A 55 26.42 -4.73 5.26
CA ARG A 55 25.77 -4.02 4.14
C ARG A 55 24.36 -3.55 4.46
N LEU A 56 23.52 -4.47 4.95
CA LEU A 56 22.14 -4.16 5.31
C LEU A 56 22.07 -3.14 6.46
N ARG A 57 22.98 -3.21 7.43
CA ARG A 57 23.03 -2.23 8.53
C ARG A 57 23.34 -0.82 8.01
N GLN A 58 24.37 -0.69 7.17
CA GLN A 58 24.81 0.60 6.66
C GLN A 58 23.77 1.20 5.70
N ALA A 59 23.25 0.40 4.76
CA ALA A 59 22.16 0.83 3.89
C ALA A 59 20.90 1.24 4.69
N GLN A 60 20.56 0.50 5.75
CA GLN A 60 19.43 0.85 6.61
C GLN A 60 19.62 2.19 7.30
N ALA A 61 20.85 2.58 7.67
CA ALA A 61 21.11 3.88 8.27
C ALA A 61 20.78 5.03 7.30
N ALA A 62 21.15 4.91 6.02
CA ALA A 62 20.76 5.85 4.97
C ALA A 62 19.24 5.90 4.77
N ILE A 63 18.56 4.74 4.71
CA ILE A 63 17.10 4.70 4.61
C ILE A 63 16.42 5.35 5.82
N ASN A 64 16.95 5.14 7.03
CA ASN A 64 16.43 5.77 8.24
C ASN A 64 16.55 7.30 8.16
N ALA A 65 17.69 7.83 7.71
CA ALA A 65 17.87 9.27 7.51
C ALA A 65 16.85 9.86 6.52
N LEU A 66 16.66 9.20 5.37
CA LEU A 66 15.67 9.60 4.37
C LEU A 66 14.23 9.54 4.92
N CYS A 67 13.87 8.46 5.63
CA CYS A 67 12.55 8.32 6.25
C CYS A 67 12.30 9.36 7.34
N MET A 68 13.30 9.65 8.18
CA MET A 68 13.24 10.72 9.17
C MET A 68 13.00 12.07 8.51
N TYR A 69 13.68 12.37 7.40
CA TYR A 69 13.46 13.59 6.64
C TYR A 69 12.03 13.68 6.06
N ILE A 70 11.53 12.60 5.47
CA ILE A 70 10.14 12.53 4.97
C ILE A 70 9.12 12.80 6.08
N ARG A 71 9.39 12.29 7.29
CA ARG A 71 8.55 12.49 8.48
C ARG A 71 8.67 13.87 9.09
N SER A 72 9.70 14.65 8.76
CA SER A 72 9.93 15.95 9.38
C SER A 72 8.73 16.90 9.14
N PRO A 73 8.31 17.69 10.14
CA PRO A 73 7.17 18.59 9.97
C PRO A 73 7.40 19.64 8.88
N PHE A 74 6.44 19.77 7.95
CA PHE A 74 6.43 20.83 6.93
C PHE A 74 5.19 21.71 7.08
N ARG A 75 5.36 22.94 7.59
CA ARG A 75 4.24 23.82 7.96
C ARG A 75 3.28 24.12 6.81
N LEU A 76 3.80 24.25 5.58
CA LEU A 76 2.98 24.55 4.40
C LEU A 76 2.10 23.36 3.97
N ALA A 77 2.41 22.13 4.37
CA ALA A 77 1.58 20.96 4.09
C ALA A 77 0.14 21.12 4.62
N LYS A 78 -0.04 21.78 5.77
CA LYS A 78 -1.37 22.07 6.34
C LYS A 78 -2.21 23.01 5.46
N ARG A 79 -1.57 23.73 4.53
CA ARG A 79 -2.22 24.65 3.58
C ARG A 79 -2.43 24.03 2.20
N TYR A 80 -2.28 22.71 2.07
CA TYR A 80 -2.42 21.96 0.81
C TYR A 80 -3.56 22.47 -0.07
N GLN A 81 -4.81 22.42 0.42
CA GLN A 81 -6.00 22.83 -0.34
C GLN A 81 -5.91 24.28 -0.86
N ARG A 82 -5.37 25.19 -0.05
CA ARG A 82 -5.22 26.61 -0.43
C ARG A 82 -4.13 26.80 -1.47
N LEU A 83 -3.04 26.04 -1.38
CA LEU A 83 -1.90 26.16 -2.28
C LEU A 83 -2.12 25.43 -3.62
N THR A 84 -2.93 24.37 -3.64
CA THR A 84 -3.22 23.59 -4.86
C THR A 84 -4.49 24.04 -5.58
N HIS A 85 -5.51 24.50 -4.86
CA HIS A 85 -6.81 24.89 -5.44
C HIS A 85 -7.21 26.35 -5.20
N GLY A 86 -6.37 27.13 -4.51
CA GLY A 86 -6.66 28.53 -4.26
C GLY A 86 -6.59 29.37 -5.54
N THR A 87 -7.59 30.22 -5.76
CA THR A 87 -7.59 31.20 -6.85
C THR A 87 -6.97 32.51 -6.39
N VAL A 88 -6.14 33.13 -7.26
CA VAL A 88 -5.58 34.45 -7.00
C VAL A 88 -6.61 35.51 -7.37
N ARG A 89 -7.04 36.33 -6.39
CA ARG A 89 -8.02 37.41 -6.64
C ARG A 89 -7.30 38.66 -7.19
N ARG A 90 -7.91 39.32 -8.18
CA ARG A 90 -7.37 40.55 -8.80
C ARG A 90 -7.09 41.65 -7.78
N SER A 91 -8.01 41.83 -6.82
CA SER A 91 -7.97 42.83 -5.75
C SER A 91 -6.86 42.67 -4.71
N TRP A 92 -6.05 41.61 -4.80
CA TRP A 92 -4.94 41.42 -3.86
C TRP A 92 -3.79 42.38 -4.14
N SER A 93 -3.21 42.92 -3.06
CA SER A 93 -2.00 43.73 -3.11
C SER A 93 -0.81 42.94 -3.69
N ALA A 94 0.14 43.66 -4.30
CA ALA A 94 1.36 43.07 -4.84
C ALA A 94 2.14 42.26 -3.78
N GLN A 95 2.20 42.75 -2.54
CA GLN A 95 2.85 42.05 -1.43
C GLN A 95 2.17 40.72 -1.10
N LYS A 96 0.84 40.65 -1.12
CA LYS A 96 0.09 39.41 -0.86
C LYS A 96 0.33 38.38 -1.97
N LYS A 97 0.38 38.83 -3.23
CA LYS A 97 0.72 37.99 -4.39
C LYS A 97 2.15 37.44 -4.27
N ARG A 98 3.14 38.27 -3.96
CA ARG A 98 4.54 37.84 -3.72
C ARG A 98 4.66 36.81 -2.60
N ARG A 99 3.99 37.01 -1.46
CA ARG A 99 4.01 36.05 -0.33
C ARG A 99 3.39 34.70 -0.69
N LEU A 100 2.29 34.70 -1.46
CA LEU A 100 1.70 33.45 -1.95
C LEU A 100 2.67 32.75 -2.90
N GLN A 101 3.26 33.48 -3.84
CA GLN A 101 4.21 32.94 -4.81
C GLN A 101 5.39 32.26 -4.12
N ALA A 102 6.05 32.95 -3.17
CA ALA A 102 7.14 32.36 -2.39
C ALA A 102 6.70 31.12 -1.59
N SER A 103 5.48 31.11 -1.04
CA SER A 103 4.93 29.93 -0.35
C SER A 103 4.69 28.77 -1.32
N LEU A 104 4.23 29.05 -2.54
CA LEU A 104 3.97 28.05 -3.56
C LEU A 104 5.27 27.44 -4.08
N GLU A 105 6.30 28.25 -4.29
CA GLU A 105 7.65 27.81 -4.68
C GLU A 105 8.25 26.91 -3.60
N ALA A 106 8.27 27.36 -2.35
CA ALA A 106 8.76 26.55 -1.23
C ALA A 106 7.98 25.23 -1.08
N PHE A 107 6.65 25.28 -1.24
CA PHE A 107 5.79 24.10 -1.19
C PHE A 107 6.11 23.10 -2.33
N ARG A 108 6.26 23.60 -3.56
CA ARG A 108 6.59 22.76 -4.74
C ARG A 108 8.00 22.18 -4.65
N ALA A 109 8.97 22.97 -4.21
CA ALA A 109 10.35 22.54 -4.05
C ALA A 109 10.46 21.40 -3.02
N GLU A 110 9.80 21.55 -1.86
CA GLU A 110 9.78 20.50 -0.83
C GLU A 110 9.00 19.25 -1.29
N ALA A 111 7.86 19.44 -1.98
CA ALA A 111 7.08 18.35 -2.55
C ALA A 111 7.91 17.55 -3.57
N HIS A 112 8.65 18.25 -4.44
CA HIS A 112 9.51 17.64 -5.43
C HIS A 112 10.64 16.84 -4.79
N LEU A 113 11.29 17.39 -3.76
CA LEU A 113 12.36 16.73 -3.02
C LEU A 113 11.86 15.44 -2.34
N ARG A 114 10.86 15.53 -1.45
CA ARG A 114 10.37 14.35 -0.73
C ARG A 114 9.72 13.33 -1.65
N GLY A 115 9.01 13.79 -2.68
CA GLY A 115 8.48 12.94 -3.74
C GLY A 115 9.58 12.23 -4.52
N GLY A 116 10.70 12.90 -4.79
CA GLY A 116 11.89 12.31 -5.41
C GLY A 116 12.49 11.18 -4.58
N ILE A 117 12.63 11.39 -3.26
CA ILE A 117 13.08 10.35 -2.33
C ILE A 117 12.15 9.13 -2.36
N LEU A 118 10.83 9.34 -2.30
CA LEU A 118 9.88 8.22 -2.39
C LEU A 118 9.95 7.49 -3.72
N ARG A 119 10.07 8.21 -4.85
CA ARG A 119 10.24 7.58 -6.17
C ARG A 119 11.52 6.75 -6.23
N ALA A 120 12.61 7.25 -5.66
CA ALA A 120 13.87 6.51 -5.59
C ALA A 120 13.76 5.23 -4.75
N ILE A 121 13.04 5.29 -3.62
CA ILE A 121 12.73 4.11 -2.80
C ILE A 121 11.85 3.14 -3.61
N ALA A 122 10.76 3.61 -4.21
CA ALA A 122 9.81 2.80 -4.96
C ALA A 122 10.48 2.06 -6.12
N ALA A 123 11.31 2.75 -6.90
CA ALA A 123 12.07 2.15 -7.99
C ALA A 123 12.92 0.96 -7.54
N ARG A 124 13.51 1.02 -6.34
CA ARG A 124 14.39 -0.02 -5.79
C ARG A 124 13.65 -1.10 -5.01
N LEU A 125 12.39 -0.86 -4.68
CA LEU A 125 11.47 -1.88 -4.17
C LEU A 125 10.84 -2.71 -5.29
N ARG A 126 10.75 -2.18 -6.50
CA ARG A 126 10.30 -2.90 -7.69
C ARG A 126 11.39 -3.85 -8.20
N THR A 127 10.97 -4.91 -8.87
CA THR A 127 11.87 -5.72 -9.69
C THR A 127 12.29 -4.94 -10.93
N PRO A 128 13.57 -4.98 -11.33
CA PRO A 128 13.95 -4.62 -12.69
C PRO A 128 13.19 -5.52 -13.68
N ASP A 129 12.73 -4.97 -14.80
CA ASP A 129 11.95 -5.67 -15.84
C ASP A 129 12.73 -6.79 -16.58
N THR A 130 13.92 -7.18 -16.12
CA THR A 130 14.88 -8.03 -16.85
C THR A 130 14.58 -9.53 -16.85
N VAL A 131 13.35 -9.96 -16.57
CA VAL A 131 12.92 -11.32 -16.93
C VAL A 131 11.55 -11.27 -17.60
N ALA A 132 11.52 -10.71 -18.81
CA ALA A 132 10.52 -11.13 -19.78
C ALA A 132 10.74 -12.65 -20.01
N PRO A 133 9.72 -13.51 -19.79
CA PRO A 133 9.84 -14.89 -20.20
C PRO A 133 9.95 -14.91 -21.72
N VAL A 134 11.08 -15.43 -22.21
CA VAL A 134 11.27 -15.74 -23.62
C VAL A 134 10.19 -16.76 -24.01
N SER A 135 9.32 -16.33 -24.91
CA SER A 135 8.44 -17.13 -25.77
C SER A 135 7.36 -18.02 -25.11
N GLY A 136 6.10 -17.62 -25.36
CA GLY A 136 5.02 -18.53 -25.77
C GLY A 136 4.35 -19.45 -24.74
N GLY A 137 4.90 -19.62 -23.54
CA GLY A 137 4.28 -20.39 -22.47
C GLY A 137 3.53 -19.47 -21.49
N LYS A 138 2.26 -19.80 -21.19
CA LYS A 138 1.42 -19.21 -20.12
C LYS A 138 2.23 -18.42 -19.10
N THR A 139 1.99 -17.11 -18.99
CA THR A 139 2.58 -16.27 -17.95
C THR A 139 2.45 -17.02 -16.61
N PRO A 140 3.56 -17.41 -15.97
CA PRO A 140 3.45 -17.83 -14.60
C PRO A 140 3.09 -16.55 -13.86
N GLN A 141 1.82 -16.44 -13.48
CA GLN A 141 1.33 -15.56 -12.43
C GLN A 141 2.04 -15.95 -11.12
N GLN A 142 3.35 -15.68 -11.05
CA GLN A 142 4.17 -15.76 -9.86
C GLN A 142 3.79 -14.58 -8.98
N HIS A 143 2.71 -14.78 -8.24
CA HIS A 143 2.19 -13.83 -7.27
C HIS A 143 3.17 -13.72 -6.10
N GLY A 144 4.15 -12.83 -6.30
CA GLY A 144 5.29 -12.60 -5.41
C GLY A 144 6.55 -12.40 -6.24
N GLY A 145 6.57 -11.36 -7.08
CA GLY A 145 7.72 -11.01 -7.93
C GLY A 145 9.03 -10.97 -7.17
N ALA A 146 10.16 -11.04 -7.88
CA ALA A 146 11.47 -11.03 -7.24
C ALA A 146 11.62 -9.83 -6.27
N PRO A 147 12.37 -9.94 -5.18
CA PRO A 147 12.63 -8.79 -4.34
C PRO A 147 13.49 -7.77 -5.10
N GLY A 148 13.06 -6.51 -5.18
CA GLY A 148 13.92 -5.39 -5.58
C GLY A 148 15.12 -5.21 -4.64
N SER A 149 16.14 -4.45 -5.08
CA SER A 149 17.42 -4.29 -4.36
C SER A 149 17.28 -3.81 -2.91
N TRP A 150 16.27 -2.98 -2.63
CA TRP A 150 16.02 -2.42 -1.30
C TRP A 150 14.97 -3.19 -0.48
N SER A 151 14.38 -4.25 -1.04
CA SER A 151 13.32 -5.05 -0.41
C SER A 151 13.71 -5.65 0.95
N ALA A 152 15.00 -5.85 1.19
CA ALA A 152 15.51 -6.45 2.42
C ALA A 152 15.59 -5.48 3.61
N LEU A 153 15.25 -4.20 3.40
CA LEU A 153 15.29 -3.11 4.39
C LEU A 153 13.90 -2.84 4.99
N THR A 154 13.89 -2.15 6.14
CA THR A 154 12.68 -1.71 6.84
C THR A 154 12.39 -0.24 6.57
N TYR A 155 11.10 0.12 6.56
CA TYR A 155 10.66 1.49 6.29
C TYR A 155 9.70 1.94 7.37
N ASP A 156 9.98 3.13 7.91
CA ASP A 156 9.13 3.77 8.90
C ASP A 156 8.78 5.19 8.46
N PHE A 157 7.56 5.32 7.93
CA PHE A 157 6.96 6.59 7.56
C PHE A 157 5.93 7.06 8.58
N SER A 158 5.89 6.52 9.81
CA SER A 158 4.83 6.82 10.78
C SER A 158 4.64 8.32 10.98
N GLY A 159 3.39 8.79 10.92
CA GLY A 159 3.02 10.19 11.09
C GLY A 159 3.43 11.12 9.94
N ALA A 160 3.96 10.59 8.83
CA ALA A 160 4.34 11.41 7.68
C ALA A 160 3.13 12.06 7.02
N VAL A 161 3.33 13.26 6.49
CA VAL A 161 2.32 14.02 5.74
C VAL A 161 2.73 14.08 4.28
N PHE A 162 2.02 13.32 3.43
CA PHE A 162 2.24 13.28 2.00
C PHE A 162 1.36 14.31 1.30
N PHE A 163 1.95 15.48 1.01
CA PHE A 163 1.32 16.59 0.28
C PHE A 163 1.65 16.61 -1.21
N TYR A 164 2.02 15.44 -1.73
CA TYR A 164 2.40 15.13 -3.11
C TYR A 164 1.97 13.68 -3.40
N PRO A 165 1.86 13.27 -4.69
CA PRO A 165 1.51 11.90 -5.04
C PRO A 165 2.54 10.89 -4.53
N VAL A 166 2.05 9.75 -4.05
CA VAL A 166 2.84 8.60 -3.60
C VAL A 166 2.56 7.44 -4.53
N ASP A 167 3.60 6.90 -5.16
CA ASP A 167 3.51 5.74 -6.03
C ASP A 167 4.45 4.63 -5.53
N PHE A 168 3.84 3.60 -4.97
CA PHE A 168 4.44 2.34 -4.57
C PHE A 168 3.81 1.16 -5.31
N SER A 169 3.24 1.41 -6.49
CA SER A 169 2.72 0.35 -7.34
C SER A 169 3.82 -0.68 -7.65
N GLY A 170 3.49 -1.97 -7.59
CA GLY A 170 4.43 -3.08 -7.82
C GLY A 170 5.56 -3.20 -6.79
N ALA A 171 5.55 -2.44 -5.70
CA ALA A 171 6.63 -2.47 -4.71
C ALA A 171 6.66 -3.79 -3.92
N TYR A 172 7.85 -4.38 -3.77
CA TYR A 172 8.09 -5.56 -2.95
C TYR A 172 8.63 -5.18 -1.56
N TRP A 173 7.80 -5.31 -0.54
CA TRP A 173 8.17 -5.03 0.86
C TRP A 173 8.63 -6.31 1.54
N GLY A 174 9.92 -6.61 1.43
CA GLY A 174 10.51 -7.82 2.00
C GLY A 174 10.66 -7.77 3.52
N ARG A 175 10.66 -6.59 4.15
CA ARG A 175 10.58 -6.42 5.62
C ARG A 175 9.38 -5.54 6.01
N ARG A 176 9.43 -4.97 7.22
CA ARG A 176 8.35 -4.19 7.82
C ARG A 176 8.21 -2.85 7.08
N ALA A 177 6.98 -2.50 6.75
CA ALA A 177 6.59 -1.20 6.21
C ALA A 177 5.56 -0.56 7.14
N VAL A 178 5.90 0.60 7.72
CA VAL A 178 5.06 1.30 8.70
C VAL A 178 4.61 2.63 8.12
N PHE A 179 3.30 2.80 7.97
CA PHE A 179 2.60 4.00 7.55
C PHE A 179 1.62 4.49 8.63
N GLU A 180 1.80 4.04 9.88
CA GLU A 180 0.88 4.32 10.98
C GLU A 180 0.71 5.83 11.21
N GLY A 181 -0.52 6.32 11.25
CA GLY A 181 -0.84 7.74 11.45
C GLY A 181 -0.51 8.67 10.28
N CYS A 182 -0.21 8.15 9.09
CA CYS A 182 0.12 8.99 7.93
C CYS A 182 -1.08 9.79 7.42
N VAL A 183 -0.83 10.97 6.86
CA VAL A 183 -1.85 11.80 6.19
C VAL A 183 -1.51 11.94 4.71
N PHE A 184 -2.38 11.47 3.83
CA PHE A 184 -2.23 11.53 2.38
C PHE A 184 -3.14 12.60 1.80
N TYR A 185 -2.58 13.77 1.48
CA TYR A 185 -3.29 14.82 0.72
C TYR A 185 -3.23 14.57 -0.79
N GLY A 186 -2.08 14.10 -1.30
CA GLY A 186 -1.95 13.59 -2.66
C GLY A 186 -2.54 12.19 -2.80
N SER A 187 -2.60 11.70 -4.05
CA SER A 187 -2.96 10.30 -4.32
C SER A 187 -1.90 9.34 -3.78
N ALA A 188 -2.32 8.12 -3.42
CA ALA A 188 -1.46 7.07 -2.91
C ALA A 188 -1.76 5.73 -3.61
N ASP A 189 -0.84 5.29 -4.46
CA ASP A 189 -0.98 4.03 -5.17
C ASP A 189 -0.07 2.95 -4.57
N PHE A 190 -0.67 1.87 -4.08
CA PHE A 190 0.02 0.66 -3.60
C PHE A 190 -0.26 -0.55 -4.50
N SER A 191 -0.94 -0.35 -5.62
CA SER A 191 -1.47 -1.43 -6.46
C SER A 191 -0.40 -2.44 -6.89
N GLY A 192 -0.73 -3.73 -6.90
CA GLY A 192 0.22 -4.81 -7.19
C GLY A 192 1.34 -4.98 -6.15
N GLY A 193 1.35 -4.22 -5.06
CA GLY A 193 2.38 -4.31 -4.03
C GLY A 193 2.35 -5.63 -3.25
N PHE A 194 3.53 -6.16 -2.91
CA PHE A 194 3.67 -7.40 -2.14
C PHE A 194 4.29 -7.13 -0.77
N PHE A 195 3.56 -7.42 0.30
CA PHE A 195 3.99 -7.24 1.68
C PHE A 195 4.32 -8.57 2.32
N ARG A 196 5.61 -8.91 2.37
CA ARG A 196 6.09 -10.20 2.90
C ARG A 196 5.99 -10.29 4.43
N ARG A 197 6.16 -9.15 5.11
CA ARG A 197 6.11 -9.03 6.57
C ARG A 197 4.94 -8.12 6.98
N LYS A 198 4.89 -7.74 8.26
CA LYS A 198 3.82 -6.89 8.79
C LYS A 198 3.81 -5.55 8.06
N ALA A 199 2.63 -5.14 7.60
CA ALA A 199 2.34 -3.83 7.06
C ALA A 199 1.39 -3.09 8.01
N ARG A 200 1.69 -1.85 8.38
CA ARG A 200 0.87 -1.06 9.30
C ARG A 200 0.39 0.21 8.62
N PHE A 201 -0.92 0.35 8.47
CA PHE A 201 -1.63 1.51 7.96
C PHE A 201 -2.65 2.04 8.97
N ALA A 202 -2.50 1.66 10.24
CA ALA A 202 -3.42 2.06 11.29
C ALA A 202 -3.40 3.58 11.48
N GLY A 203 -4.55 4.21 11.71
CA GLY A 203 -4.63 5.66 11.94
C GLY A 203 -4.39 6.55 10.72
N CYS A 204 -4.25 5.99 9.51
CA CYS A 204 -4.02 6.79 8.30
C CYS A 204 -5.22 7.68 7.94
N ALA A 205 -4.98 8.90 7.50
CA ALA A 205 -5.98 9.79 6.92
C ALA A 205 -5.78 9.94 5.40
N TRP A 206 -6.70 9.38 4.62
CA TRP A 206 -6.70 9.36 3.15
C TRP A 206 -7.57 10.50 2.61
N ARG A 207 -6.96 11.63 2.27
CA ARG A 207 -7.66 12.81 1.70
C ARG A 207 -7.60 12.83 0.17
N GLY A 208 -6.53 12.32 -0.41
CA GLY A 208 -6.44 11.99 -1.84
C GLY A 208 -6.96 10.58 -2.15
N GLU A 209 -6.97 10.23 -3.44
CA GLU A 209 -7.34 8.88 -3.88
C GLU A 209 -6.33 7.84 -3.43
N VAL A 210 -6.79 6.64 -3.07
CA VAL A 210 -5.92 5.54 -2.64
C VAL A 210 -6.32 4.23 -3.31
N SER A 211 -5.32 3.50 -3.82
CA SER A 211 -5.49 2.18 -4.44
C SER A 211 -4.66 1.12 -3.72
N PHE A 212 -5.32 0.00 -3.39
CA PHE A 212 -4.68 -1.24 -2.96
C PHE A 212 -5.02 -2.41 -3.91
N GLU A 213 -5.39 -2.10 -5.15
CA GLU A 213 -5.77 -3.11 -6.13
C GLU A 213 -4.63 -4.14 -6.30
N ARG A 214 -4.95 -5.43 -6.29
CA ARG A 214 -3.97 -6.54 -6.46
C ARG A 214 -2.82 -6.53 -5.44
N CYS A 215 -2.95 -5.84 -4.31
CA CYS A 215 -1.98 -5.99 -3.22
C CYS A 215 -2.05 -7.40 -2.61
N MET A 216 -0.90 -7.88 -2.13
CA MET A 216 -0.79 -9.15 -1.42
C MET A 216 -0.12 -8.96 -0.07
N PHE A 217 -0.74 -9.50 0.99
CA PHE A 217 -0.20 -9.46 2.36
C PHE A 217 0.07 -10.89 2.85
N ASN A 218 1.34 -11.26 2.98
CA ASN A 218 1.73 -12.60 3.45
C ASN A 218 1.68 -12.74 5.00
N ARG A 219 1.50 -11.62 5.69
CA ARG A 219 1.37 -11.49 7.14
C ARG A 219 0.28 -10.47 7.46
N VAL A 220 0.08 -10.19 8.75
CA VAL A 220 -0.93 -9.23 9.21
C VAL A 220 -0.70 -7.86 8.58
N ALA A 221 -1.77 -7.33 7.99
CA ALA A 221 -1.91 -5.94 7.57
C ALA A 221 -2.93 -5.26 8.49
N ASP A 222 -2.52 -4.16 9.12
CA ASP A 222 -3.36 -3.40 10.03
C ASP A 222 -3.86 -2.13 9.35
N PHE A 223 -5.18 -2.00 9.20
CA PHE A 223 -5.85 -0.83 8.62
C PHE A 223 -6.83 -0.19 9.62
N SER A 224 -6.69 -0.50 10.91
CA SER A 224 -7.59 0.01 11.94
C SER A 224 -7.50 1.53 12.10
N GLN A 225 -8.58 2.19 12.50
CA GLN A 225 -8.63 3.65 12.70
C GLN A 225 -8.30 4.48 11.45
N GLY A 226 -8.47 3.92 10.25
CA GLY A 226 -8.30 4.67 9.01
C GLY A 226 -9.44 5.68 8.80
N HIS A 227 -9.09 6.90 8.40
CA HIS A 227 -10.03 7.95 8.02
C HIS A 227 -10.00 8.17 6.51
N TYR A 228 -11.09 7.85 5.82
CA TYR A 228 -11.19 7.97 4.36
C TYR A 228 -12.06 9.17 3.99
N LYS A 229 -11.48 10.14 3.27
CA LYS A 229 -12.19 11.27 2.66
C LYS A 229 -12.07 11.25 1.14
N GLY A 230 -10.98 10.71 0.60
CA GLY A 230 -10.80 10.48 -0.84
C GLY A 230 -11.42 9.16 -1.30
N ARG A 231 -11.42 8.94 -2.62
CA ARG A 231 -11.88 7.69 -3.24
C ARG A 231 -10.94 6.53 -2.89
N LEU A 232 -11.50 5.41 -2.46
CA LEU A 232 -10.79 4.15 -2.22
C LEU A 232 -11.14 3.14 -3.32
N THR A 233 -10.13 2.57 -3.98
CA THR A 233 -10.31 1.51 -4.98
C THR A 233 -9.56 0.24 -4.58
N GLY A 234 -10.09 -0.93 -4.97
CA GLY A 234 -9.34 -2.20 -4.92
C GLY A 234 -9.29 -2.96 -3.59
N VAL A 235 -10.01 -2.53 -2.53
CA VAL A 235 -10.04 -3.27 -1.24
C VAL A 235 -11.04 -4.44 -1.23
N PHE A 236 -11.75 -4.68 -2.33
CA PHE A 236 -12.88 -5.61 -2.38
C PHE A 236 -12.61 -6.82 -3.29
N ALA A 237 -11.83 -7.78 -2.80
CA ALA A 237 -11.93 -9.19 -3.19
C ALA A 237 -11.46 -10.07 -2.01
N PRO A 238 -12.06 -11.25 -1.77
CA PRO A 238 -11.71 -12.07 -0.62
C PRO A 238 -10.22 -12.42 -0.66
N MET A 239 -9.54 -12.06 0.43
CA MET A 239 -8.11 -12.26 0.68
C MET A 239 -7.80 -13.75 0.98
N LEU A 240 -8.25 -14.66 0.12
CA LEU A 240 -8.12 -16.11 0.25
C LEU A 240 -7.90 -16.75 -1.12
N MET A 241 -6.74 -17.38 -1.31
CA MET A 241 -6.61 -18.80 -1.69
C MET A 241 -5.16 -19.14 -2.07
N ARG A 242 -4.49 -19.91 -1.21
CA ARG A 242 -3.84 -21.14 -1.69
C ARG A 242 -3.83 -22.20 -0.59
N ARG A 243 -4.32 -23.37 -0.99
CA ARG A 243 -4.19 -24.66 -0.30
C ARG A 243 -2.70 -24.97 -0.13
N GLY A 244 -2.27 -25.32 1.09
CA GLY A 244 -0.92 -25.80 1.37
C GLY A 244 -0.14 -25.06 2.46
N PHE A 245 -0.64 -23.92 2.95
CA PHE A 245 -0.09 -23.30 4.16
C PHE A 245 -0.90 -23.72 5.38
N THR A 246 -0.27 -24.45 6.29
CA THR A 246 -0.77 -24.72 7.64
C THR A 246 -1.25 -23.42 8.28
N ALA A 247 -2.44 -23.49 8.86
CA ALA A 247 -3.22 -22.35 9.31
C ALA A 247 -2.44 -21.36 10.22
N GLN A 248 -1.86 -20.31 9.63
CA GLN A 248 -1.58 -19.08 10.35
C GLN A 248 -2.68 -18.07 10.02
N ARG A 249 -3.62 -17.95 10.97
CA ARG A 249 -4.70 -16.96 11.01
C ARG A 249 -4.22 -15.58 10.53
N ILE A 250 -4.56 -15.21 9.30
CA ILE A 250 -4.47 -13.82 8.86
C ILE A 250 -5.65 -13.09 9.52
N ARG A 251 -5.39 -12.42 10.64
CA ARG A 251 -6.36 -11.49 11.24
C ARG A 251 -6.23 -10.14 10.53
N ILE A 252 -7.18 -9.82 9.67
CA ILE A 252 -7.37 -8.46 9.16
C ILE A 252 -8.28 -7.76 10.17
N ARG A 253 -7.77 -6.75 10.87
CA ARG A 253 -8.58 -5.91 11.76
C ARG A 253 -8.99 -4.67 10.98
N LEU A 254 -10.07 -4.78 10.21
CA LEU A 254 -10.66 -3.66 9.50
C LEU A 254 -11.76 -3.06 10.37
N ILE A 255 -11.51 -1.87 10.92
CA ILE A 255 -12.53 -1.05 11.59
C ILE A 255 -12.70 0.18 10.71
N ILE A 256 -13.70 0.18 9.83
CA ILE A 256 -14.07 1.35 9.05
C ILE A 256 -14.98 2.20 9.94
N VAL A 257 -14.48 3.31 10.46
CA VAL A 257 -15.33 4.36 11.03
C VAL A 257 -15.65 5.33 9.89
N ALA A 258 -16.83 5.19 9.30
CA ALA A 258 -17.33 6.18 8.35
C ALA A 258 -17.53 7.50 9.11
N ALA A 259 -16.72 8.51 8.79
CA ALA A 259 -16.92 9.86 9.30
C ALA A 259 -17.85 10.62 8.34
N SER A 260 -19.13 10.71 8.74
CA SER A 260 -20.17 11.47 8.05
C SER A 260 -19.83 12.96 7.95
N THR A 261 -20.18 13.57 6.82
CA THR A 261 -20.28 15.02 6.67
C THR A 261 -21.43 15.57 7.53
N VAL A 262 -21.08 16.52 8.39
CA VAL A 262 -21.86 17.62 9.00
C VAL A 262 -23.40 17.45 9.08
N GLY A 263 -23.90 17.35 10.32
CA GLY A 263 -25.25 17.81 10.72
C GLY A 263 -26.33 16.73 10.89
N GLY A 264 -26.39 16.10 12.07
CA GLY A 264 -27.49 15.20 12.48
C GLY A 264 -27.05 14.22 13.58
N PRO A 265 -27.97 13.74 14.46
CA PRO A 265 -27.58 13.00 15.66
C PRO A 265 -26.92 11.67 15.30
N VAL A 266 -25.79 11.42 15.97
CA VAL A 266 -24.95 10.24 15.77
C VAL A 266 -25.61 9.03 16.40
N LEU A 267 -26.01 8.05 15.58
CA LEU A 267 -26.23 6.68 16.04
C LEU A 267 -25.02 5.83 15.65
N PRO A 268 -24.41 5.08 16.59
CA PRO A 268 -23.34 4.16 16.28
C PRO A 268 -23.90 2.97 15.49
N ILE A 269 -23.65 2.92 14.19
CA ILE A 269 -23.92 1.71 13.39
C ILE A 269 -22.73 0.77 13.57
N THR A 270 -22.74 -0.02 14.64
CA THR A 270 -21.92 -1.23 14.74
C THR A 270 -22.51 -2.28 13.81
N ARG A 271 -22.19 -2.22 12.50
CA ARG A 271 -22.44 -3.34 11.60
C ARG A 271 -21.20 -4.21 11.52
N THR A 272 -21.21 -5.31 12.28
CA THR A 272 -20.41 -6.49 11.97
C THR A 272 -20.88 -7.00 10.60
N VAL A 273 -20.10 -6.74 9.55
CA VAL A 273 -20.37 -7.33 8.23
C VAL A 273 -19.96 -8.80 8.28
N LEU A 274 -20.90 -9.66 8.66
CA LEU A 274 -20.79 -11.09 8.42
C LEU A 274 -21.26 -11.36 6.97
N MET A 275 -20.35 -11.32 6.00
CA MET A 275 -20.68 -11.73 4.64
C MET A 275 -20.63 -13.26 4.51
N ARG A 276 -21.78 -13.87 4.23
CA ARG A 276 -21.89 -15.26 3.76
C ARG A 276 -21.26 -15.37 2.36
N CYS A 277 -20.21 -16.17 2.24
CA CYS A 277 -19.70 -16.62 0.94
C CYS A 277 -20.68 -17.61 0.30
N LEU A 278 -21.21 -17.29 -0.87
CA LEU A 278 -21.66 -18.29 -1.83
C LEU A 278 -20.43 -18.72 -2.63
N ALA A 279 -19.84 -19.85 -2.24
CA ALA A 279 -18.91 -20.57 -3.10
C ALA A 279 -19.75 -21.48 -4.01
N THR A 280 -19.83 -21.18 -5.30
CA THR A 280 -20.22 -22.17 -6.30
C THR A 280 -19.05 -23.13 -6.44
N ALA A 281 -19.09 -24.24 -5.70
CA ALA A 281 -18.21 -25.37 -5.91
C ALA A 281 -18.61 -26.06 -7.22
N SER A 282 -17.89 -25.80 -8.30
CA SER A 282 -17.86 -26.70 -9.46
C SER A 282 -16.84 -27.78 -9.17
N THR A 283 -17.31 -28.91 -8.65
CA THR A 283 -16.90 -30.28 -9.00
C THR A 283 -17.70 -31.24 -8.14
N ALA A 284 -18.22 -32.28 -8.79
CA ALA A 284 -19.09 -33.31 -8.24
C ALA A 284 -18.62 -33.84 -6.89
N GLY A 285 -19.55 -33.97 -5.94
CA GLY A 285 -19.25 -34.49 -4.61
C GLY A 285 -20.34 -34.15 -3.59
N MET A 286 -21.41 -34.95 -3.64
CA MET A 286 -22.49 -35.11 -2.67
C MET A 286 -22.09 -34.78 -1.21
N LEU A 287 -22.86 -33.93 -0.51
CA LEU A 287 -23.10 -34.05 0.93
C LEU A 287 -24.25 -33.14 1.38
N CYS A 288 -25.35 -33.79 1.79
CA CYS A 288 -26.57 -33.22 2.34
C CYS A 288 -26.36 -32.72 3.78
N PHE A 289 -27.11 -31.70 4.21
CA PHE A 289 -27.56 -31.62 5.61
C PHE A 289 -28.97 -31.00 5.74
N ARG A 290 -29.82 -31.75 6.45
CA ARG A 290 -31.15 -31.43 6.99
C ARG A 290 -31.00 -30.80 8.39
N GLY A 291 -31.89 -29.89 8.78
CA GLY A 291 -32.17 -29.58 10.19
C GLY A 291 -32.77 -28.17 10.44
N PRO A 292 -33.64 -27.97 11.45
CA PRO A 292 -34.86 -27.18 11.33
C PRO A 292 -34.82 -25.80 12.04
N GLY A 293 -35.75 -24.91 11.68
CA GLY A 293 -35.96 -23.65 12.42
C GLY A 293 -37.19 -22.89 11.93
N THR A 294 -38.27 -22.98 12.70
CA THR A 294 -39.61 -22.41 12.48
C THR A 294 -39.61 -20.89 12.64
N VAL A 295 -40.32 -20.18 11.75
CA VAL A 295 -40.57 -18.73 11.82
C VAL A 295 -42.02 -18.49 12.21
N ALA A 296 -42.24 -17.67 13.24
CA ALA A 296 -43.56 -17.19 13.64
C ALA A 296 -43.96 -15.93 12.85
N GLY A 297 -45.08 -16.03 12.12
CA GLY A 297 -46.09 -14.97 12.04
C GLY A 297 -45.85 -13.77 11.11
N ARG A 298 -46.19 -13.92 9.82
CA ARG A 298 -47.42 -13.33 9.25
C ARG A 298 -47.65 -13.82 7.82
N ARG A 299 -48.93 -14.13 7.57
CA ARG A 299 -49.53 -14.82 6.44
C ARG A 299 -49.39 -14.05 5.11
N TRP A 300 -49.12 -14.78 4.04
CA TRP A 300 -49.75 -14.53 2.74
C TRP A 300 -50.54 -15.79 2.35
N ILE A 301 -51.74 -15.53 1.83
CA ILE A 301 -52.80 -16.48 1.53
C ILE A 301 -52.41 -17.32 0.31
N THR A 302 -52.60 -18.64 0.42
CA THR A 302 -52.50 -19.66 -0.64
C THR A 302 -53.87 -20.00 -1.21
N ALA A 303 -53.95 -20.26 -2.52
CA ALA A 303 -54.91 -21.20 -3.14
C ALA A 303 -54.43 -21.58 -4.59
N PRO A 304 -54.89 -22.70 -5.21
CA PRO A 304 -54.02 -23.88 -5.39
C PRO A 304 -54.03 -24.55 -6.80
N MET A 305 -53.06 -25.48 -6.96
CA MET A 305 -53.03 -26.75 -7.72
C MET A 305 -53.71 -26.96 -9.10
N ARG A 306 -52.93 -27.53 -10.04
CA ARG A 306 -53.14 -28.75 -10.87
C ARG A 306 -51.82 -28.99 -11.63
N GLY A 307 -51.22 -30.17 -11.86
CA GLY A 307 -51.62 -31.57 -11.73
C GLY A 307 -51.30 -32.33 -13.04
N ARG A 308 -50.56 -33.46 -12.96
CA ARG A 308 -50.21 -34.50 -13.98
C ARG A 308 -48.88 -34.27 -14.73
N ARG A 309 -47.86 -35.15 -14.63
CA ARG A 309 -47.69 -36.59 -14.97
C ARG A 309 -47.80 -36.90 -16.48
N SER A 310 -46.70 -37.35 -17.08
CA SER A 310 -46.68 -38.56 -17.92
C SER A 310 -45.28 -39.17 -17.97
N CYS A 311 -45.22 -40.47 -17.68
CA CYS A 311 -44.09 -41.38 -17.83
C CYS A 311 -43.84 -41.73 -19.30
N GLY A 312 -42.62 -42.18 -19.60
CA GLY A 312 -42.27 -42.89 -20.83
C GLY A 312 -41.01 -43.74 -20.58
N SER A 313 -41.22 -45.02 -20.34
CA SER A 313 -40.27 -46.11 -20.10
C SER A 313 -39.65 -46.67 -21.38
N ALA A 314 -38.40 -47.17 -21.33
CA ALA A 314 -37.99 -48.45 -21.92
C ALA A 314 -36.54 -48.81 -21.55
N CYS A 315 -36.32 -50.10 -21.27
CA CYS A 315 -35.06 -50.74 -20.89
C CYS A 315 -34.35 -51.41 -22.09
N MET A 316 -33.08 -51.79 -21.86
CA MET A 316 -32.29 -52.87 -22.53
C MET A 316 -31.85 -52.60 -23.99
N SER A 317 -30.73 -53.08 -24.55
CA SER A 317 -29.53 -53.85 -24.17
C SER A 317 -28.73 -54.03 -25.49
N GLY A 318 -27.40 -54.17 -25.46
CA GLY A 318 -26.64 -54.88 -26.50
C GLY A 318 -25.80 -54.04 -27.48
N THR A 319 -24.48 -54.11 -27.31
CA THR A 319 -23.42 -54.06 -28.34
C THR A 319 -23.49 -55.28 -29.29
N PRO A 320 -22.63 -55.43 -30.32
CA PRO A 320 -21.90 -54.47 -31.17
C PRO A 320 -22.11 -54.76 -32.69
N ILE A 321 -21.58 -53.90 -33.57
CA ILE A 321 -20.53 -54.13 -34.60
C ILE A 321 -20.00 -52.75 -34.97
#